data_AF-A0A1I8H1Q6-F1
#
_entry.id   AF-A0A1I8H1Q6-F1
#
_cell.length_a   1.000
_cell.length_b   1.000
_cell.length_c   1.000
_cell.angle_alpha   90.00
_cell.angle_beta   90.00
_cell.angle_gamma   90.00
#
_symmetry.space_group_name_H-M   'P 1'
#
loop_
_entity.id
_entity.type
_entity.pdbx_description
1 polymer ?
#
loop_
_entity_poly.entity_id
_entity_poly.type
_entity_poly.pdbx_seq_one_letter_code
_entity_poly.pdbx_strand_id
1 'polypeptide(L)'
;MLSTASHSSQHHQQQLGSSSRKCGSAVAQLTSVMFSGSSAAKLDRFSRQSAEAMVYCLCCLIFVATAARHPEFLASQTRIRSLLLDESRNCGRDHNNNSNKDSENRDQTQAAGWSDAGFYFQAADDEDVRNKGKLLATCFHCGLRCQQLPDAAADALRLHLSSSPACQLARFLQAADSGAVPVEDATKLRRACAKLFKDFFVRSELLGHVTSYGFDRRQVAFAVCREFMRSRDGRVLSGSRPGDIIQLLHQSEATLDALLHSGAVIDIELALTEACQPRDEQQLETPMCSAAAALPARSQAPSPLQQQQQQ
;
A
#
# COMPACT_ATOMS: atom_id res chain seq x y z
N MET A 1 49.28 16.35 -39.10
CA MET A 1 48.57 16.89 -37.93
C MET A 1 47.14 16.35 -37.95
N LEU A 2 46.75 15.62 -36.89
CA LEU A 2 45.38 15.34 -36.35
C LEU A 2 44.31 14.84 -37.36
N SER A 3 43.77 13.61 -37.39
CA SER A 3 43.40 12.51 -36.46
C SER A 3 42.17 12.72 -35.56
N THR A 4 41.11 11.96 -35.88
CA THR A 4 39.97 11.41 -35.06
C THR A 4 38.89 12.40 -34.56
N ALA A 5 37.61 12.05 -34.33
CA ALA A 5 36.89 10.77 -34.26
C ALA A 5 35.37 10.99 -34.46
N SER A 6 34.71 9.93 -34.93
CA SER A 6 33.28 9.66 -34.90
C SER A 6 32.83 9.32 -33.47
N HIS A 7 31.84 10.02 -32.89
CA HIS A 7 31.00 9.53 -31.76
C HIS A 7 29.83 10.50 -31.51
N SER A 8 28.60 10.13 -31.90
CA SER A 8 27.38 10.79 -31.41
C SER A 8 26.16 9.88 -31.57
N SER A 9 26.18 8.73 -30.90
CA SER A 9 25.00 7.85 -30.79
C SER A 9 24.87 7.13 -29.44
N GLN A 10 25.59 7.56 -28.40
CA GLN A 10 25.57 6.90 -27.08
C GLN A 10 25.02 7.74 -25.91
N HIS A 11 24.57 8.99 -26.14
CA HIS A 11 24.17 9.87 -25.03
C HIS A 11 22.67 9.84 -24.65
N HIS A 12 21.84 9.00 -25.26
CA HIS A 12 20.39 8.96 -24.95
C HIS A 12 19.92 7.72 -24.15
N GLN A 13 20.86 6.86 -23.70
CA GLN A 13 20.51 5.61 -22.99
C GLN A 13 21.01 5.54 -21.54
N GLN A 14 21.57 6.61 -20.97
CA GLN A 14 22.18 6.60 -19.63
C GLN A 14 21.49 7.46 -18.56
N GLN A 15 20.29 8.00 -18.82
CA GLN A 15 19.54 8.76 -17.79
C GLN A 15 18.49 7.96 -17.01
N LEU A 16 18.42 6.64 -17.18
CA LEU A 16 17.58 5.75 -16.35
C LEU A 16 18.36 5.00 -15.26
N GLY A 17 19.65 5.32 -15.06
CA GLY A 17 20.60 4.48 -14.33
C GLY A 17 21.24 5.08 -13.08
N SER A 18 20.64 6.06 -12.41
CA SER A 18 21.27 6.66 -11.21
C SER A 18 20.28 7.29 -10.22
N SER A 19 19.34 6.49 -9.73
CA SER A 19 18.64 6.75 -8.46
C SER A 19 18.57 5.49 -7.61
N SER A 20 19.70 4.82 -7.45
CA SER A 20 19.89 3.78 -6.45
C SER A 20 20.29 4.41 -5.12
N ARG A 21 19.31 4.92 -4.35
CA ARG A 21 19.42 5.17 -2.91
C ARG A 21 18.08 4.88 -2.24
N LYS A 22 17.94 3.64 -1.74
CA LYS A 22 16.82 3.11 -0.93
C LYS A 22 15.44 3.07 -1.62
N CYS A 23 15.31 2.39 -2.76
CA CYS A 23 13.99 2.06 -3.28
C CYS A 23 13.45 0.82 -2.54
N GLY A 24 12.64 1.03 -1.49
CA GLY A 24 11.83 -0.06 -0.94
C GLY A 24 10.80 -0.51 -1.98
N SER A 25 10.45 -1.80 -2.02
CA SER A 25 9.40 -2.33 -2.92
C SER A 25 8.13 -1.46 -2.86
N ALA A 26 7.41 -1.33 -3.97
CA ALA A 26 6.14 -0.63 -4.02
C ALA A 26 5.15 -1.11 -2.95
N VAL A 27 5.18 -2.40 -2.58
CA VAL A 27 4.41 -2.94 -1.45
C VAL A 27 4.75 -2.23 -0.15
N ALA A 28 6.04 -2.10 0.17
CA ALA A 28 6.49 -1.46 1.42
C ALA A 28 6.12 0.03 1.46
N GLN A 29 6.21 0.72 0.31
CA GLN A 29 5.81 2.12 0.19
C GLN A 29 4.31 2.28 0.46
N LEU A 30 3.47 1.55 -0.28
CA LEU A 30 2.00 1.60 -0.15
C LEU A 30 1.53 1.17 1.25
N THR A 31 2.10 0.09 1.78
CA THR A 31 1.70 -0.41 3.11
C THR A 31 2.08 0.55 4.23
N SER A 32 3.27 1.18 4.16
CA SER A 32 3.69 2.15 5.18
C SER A 32 2.84 3.43 5.21
N VAL A 33 2.27 3.82 4.07
CA VAL A 33 1.33 4.94 3.99
C VAL A 33 -0.03 4.54 4.56
N MET A 34 -0.54 3.39 4.12
CA MET A 34 -1.94 3.02 4.33
C MET A 34 -2.20 2.35 5.67
N PHE A 35 -1.17 1.80 6.33
CA PHE A 35 -1.31 1.01 7.55
C PHE A 35 -0.29 1.43 8.62
N SER A 36 -0.61 1.13 9.87
CA SER A 36 0.27 1.26 11.02
C SER A 36 1.32 0.15 11.04
N GLY A 37 2.37 0.29 11.85
CA GLY A 37 3.53 -0.60 11.84
C GLY A 37 3.21 -2.09 11.99
N SER A 38 2.19 -2.45 12.77
CA SER A 38 1.83 -3.86 12.98
C SER A 38 1.17 -4.51 11.75
N SER A 39 0.19 -3.83 11.14
CA SER A 39 -0.48 -4.31 9.93
C SER A 39 0.39 -4.16 8.69
N ALA A 40 1.19 -3.09 8.59
CA ALA A 40 2.17 -2.93 7.52
C ALA A 40 3.18 -4.09 7.51
N ALA A 41 3.72 -4.47 8.68
CA ALA A 41 4.62 -5.63 8.79
C ALA A 41 3.92 -6.96 8.47
N LYS A 42 2.62 -7.09 8.80
CA LYS A 42 1.83 -8.27 8.42
C LYS A 42 1.66 -8.38 6.90
N LEU A 43 1.31 -7.28 6.24
CA LEU A 43 1.15 -7.22 4.79
C LEU A 43 2.47 -7.42 4.05
N ASP A 44 3.58 -6.89 4.56
CA ASP A 44 4.92 -7.18 4.04
C ASP A 44 5.22 -8.68 4.11
N ARG A 45 4.99 -9.33 5.26
CA ARG A 45 5.15 -10.79 5.39
C ARG A 45 4.26 -11.56 4.43
N PHE A 46 2.99 -11.20 4.33
CA PHE A 46 2.04 -11.83 3.39
C PHE A 46 2.53 -11.71 1.94
N SER A 47 2.98 -10.53 1.53
CA SER A 47 3.48 -10.30 0.16
C SER A 47 4.73 -11.12 -0.18
N ARG A 48 5.51 -11.54 0.82
CA ARG A 48 6.74 -12.34 0.61
C ARG A 48 6.49 -13.85 0.58
N GLN A 49 5.27 -14.31 0.85
CA GLN A 49 4.95 -15.74 0.88
C GLN A 49 5.06 -16.40 -0.50
N SER A 50 4.66 -15.68 -1.55
CA SER A 50 4.73 -16.16 -2.93
C SER A 50 4.66 -15.00 -3.92
N ALA A 51 5.04 -15.25 -5.18
CA ALA A 51 4.86 -14.27 -6.26
C ALA A 51 3.37 -13.92 -6.45
N GLU A 52 2.46 -14.89 -6.27
CA GLU A 52 1.02 -14.65 -6.35
C GLU A 52 0.53 -13.73 -5.21
N ALA A 53 0.98 -13.97 -3.98
CA ALA A 53 0.63 -13.13 -2.83
C ALA A 53 1.14 -11.69 -3.00
N MET A 54 2.35 -11.53 -3.54
CA MET A 54 2.93 -10.23 -3.87
C MET A 54 2.07 -9.46 -4.89
N VAL A 55 1.74 -10.10 -6.02
CA VAL A 55 0.92 -9.49 -7.09
C VAL A 55 -0.47 -9.15 -6.55
N TYR A 56 -1.08 -10.06 -5.78
CA TYR A 56 -2.38 -9.82 -5.15
C TYR A 56 -2.33 -8.63 -4.18
N CYS A 57 -1.29 -8.56 -3.36
CA CYS A 57 -1.06 -7.46 -2.42
C CYS A 57 -0.95 -6.11 -3.16
N LEU A 58 -0.11 -6.02 -4.19
CA LEU A 58 0.03 -4.81 -5.00
C LEU A 58 -1.29 -4.39 -5.65
N CYS A 59 -2.00 -5.33 -6.29
CA CYS A 59 -3.26 -5.03 -6.95
C CYS A 59 -4.32 -4.54 -5.95
N CYS A 60 -4.38 -5.16 -4.76
CA CYS A 60 -5.26 -4.72 -3.68
C CYS A 60 -4.89 -3.33 -3.17
N LEU A 61 -3.61 -3.05 -2.93
CA LEU A 61 -3.15 -1.75 -2.44
C LEU A 61 -3.46 -0.64 -3.44
N ILE A 62 -3.20 -0.86 -4.74
CA ILE A 62 -3.54 0.06 -5.83
C ILE A 62 -5.05 0.30 -5.84
N PHE A 63 -5.86 -0.76 -5.80
CA PHE A 63 -7.31 -0.65 -5.81
C PHE A 63 -7.84 0.09 -4.58
N VAL A 64 -7.37 -0.26 -3.37
CA VAL A 64 -7.81 0.38 -2.13
C VAL A 64 -7.47 1.86 -2.13
N ALA A 65 -6.27 2.23 -2.58
CA ALA A 65 -5.84 3.62 -2.67
C ALA A 65 -6.67 4.44 -3.67
N THR A 66 -6.86 3.90 -4.87
CA THR A 66 -7.41 4.66 -6.00
C THR A 66 -8.95 4.62 -6.03
N ALA A 67 -9.58 3.55 -5.55
CA ALA A 67 -11.04 3.42 -5.50
C ALA A 67 -11.67 3.94 -4.20
N ALA A 68 -10.87 4.45 -3.24
CA ALA A 68 -11.38 4.96 -1.96
C ALA A 68 -12.48 6.02 -2.14
N ARG A 69 -13.49 5.98 -1.26
CA ARG A 69 -14.53 7.02 -1.19
C ARG A 69 -14.00 8.31 -0.58
N HIS A 70 -13.17 8.20 0.44
CA HIS A 70 -12.56 9.29 1.20
C HIS A 70 -11.03 9.19 1.11
N PRO A 71 -10.43 9.47 -0.06
CA PRO A 71 -9.00 9.29 -0.29
C PRO A 71 -8.12 10.26 0.53
N GLU A 72 -8.66 11.36 1.05
CA GLU A 72 -8.01 12.25 2.02
C GLU A 72 -7.64 11.54 3.34
N PHE A 73 -8.34 10.44 3.65
CA PHE A 73 -8.06 9.56 4.79
C PHE A 73 -7.26 8.31 4.39
N LEU A 74 -6.59 8.30 3.24
CA LEU A 74 -5.78 7.16 2.80
C LEU A 74 -4.58 6.88 3.72
N ALA A 75 -3.93 7.93 4.22
CA ALA A 75 -2.81 7.79 5.14
C ALA A 75 -3.27 7.35 6.54
N SER A 76 -2.65 6.31 7.09
CA SER A 76 -2.98 5.75 8.41
C SER A 76 -2.84 6.80 9.52
N GLN A 77 -1.82 7.67 9.42
CA GLN A 77 -1.57 8.74 10.38
C GLN A 77 -2.69 9.79 10.41
N THR A 78 -3.28 10.12 9.26
CA THR A 78 -4.42 11.04 9.19
C THR A 78 -5.63 10.46 9.92
N ARG A 79 -5.90 9.16 9.70
CA ARG A 79 -6.98 8.45 10.38
C ARG A 79 -6.74 8.34 11.88
N ILE A 80 -5.53 7.95 12.30
CA ILE A 80 -5.13 7.89 13.71
C ILE A 80 -5.35 9.24 14.39
N ARG A 81 -4.89 10.34 13.77
CA ARG A 81 -5.10 11.69 14.32
C ARG A 81 -6.59 12.01 14.47
N SER A 82 -7.40 11.69 13.47
CA SER A 82 -8.85 11.86 13.53
C SER A 82 -9.49 11.05 14.68
N LEU A 83 -9.02 9.83 14.92
CA LEU A 83 -9.51 8.97 16.00
C LEU A 83 -9.12 9.47 17.40
N LEU A 84 -7.95 10.10 17.55
CA LEU A 84 -7.46 10.61 18.83
C LEU A 84 -8.01 12.00 19.20
N LEU A 85 -8.28 12.85 18.21
CA LEU A 85 -8.76 14.22 18.46
C LEU A 85 -10.15 14.26 19.14
N ASP A 86 -10.97 13.23 18.94
CA ASP A 86 -12.36 13.22 19.37
C ASP A 86 -12.61 12.59 20.76
N GLU A 87 -11.62 11.90 21.33
CA GLU A 87 -11.72 11.41 22.72
C GLU A 87 -11.78 12.56 23.74
N SER A 88 -11.22 13.72 23.38
CA SER A 88 -11.35 14.96 24.18
C SER A 88 -12.80 15.46 24.30
N ARG A 89 -13.71 15.01 23.41
CA ARG A 89 -15.11 15.44 23.34
C ARG A 89 -16.11 14.42 23.88
N ASN A 90 -15.76 13.14 23.91
CA ASN A 90 -16.69 12.06 24.24
C ASN A 90 -16.45 11.37 25.59
N CYS A 91 -15.35 11.67 26.28
CA CYS A 91 -15.12 11.16 27.63
C CYS A 91 -15.54 12.21 28.66
N GLY A 92 -16.72 12.04 29.25
CA GLY A 92 -16.94 12.41 30.65
C GLY A 92 -16.05 11.56 31.58
N ARG A 93 -14.73 11.54 31.34
CA ARG A 93 -13.77 10.97 32.28
C ARG A 93 -13.58 12.03 33.35
N ASP A 94 -14.10 11.76 34.53
CA ASP A 94 -13.72 12.46 35.75
C ASP A 94 -12.19 12.59 35.76
N HIS A 95 -11.71 13.84 35.66
CA HIS A 95 -10.30 14.18 35.74
C HIS A 95 -9.77 13.82 37.12
N ASN A 96 -9.41 12.56 37.31
CA ASN A 96 -8.49 12.16 38.36
C ASN A 96 -7.09 12.18 37.72
N ASN A 97 -6.32 13.21 38.08
CA ASN A 97 -5.02 13.60 37.50
C ASN A 97 -3.88 12.58 37.76
N ASN A 98 -4.09 11.30 37.46
CA ASN A 98 -3.09 10.25 37.74
C ASN A 98 -3.06 9.10 36.72
N SER A 99 -3.17 9.42 35.43
CA SER A 99 -2.97 8.47 34.32
C SER A 99 -1.87 9.03 33.40
N ASN A 100 -0.58 8.70 33.59
CA ASN A 100 0.12 7.42 33.46
C ASN A 100 0.31 7.03 31.97
N LYS A 101 1.58 7.06 31.52
CA LYS A 101 2.07 6.84 30.14
C LYS A 101 1.50 5.57 29.45
N ASP A 102 1.07 4.60 30.27
CA ASP A 102 0.44 3.36 29.82
C ASP A 102 -0.94 3.56 29.20
N SER A 103 -1.68 4.59 29.62
CA SER A 103 -3.01 4.94 29.07
C SER A 103 -2.91 5.53 27.66
N GLU A 104 -2.08 6.56 27.48
CA GLU A 104 -1.80 7.17 26.16
C GLU A 104 -1.32 6.13 25.13
N ASN A 105 -0.47 5.19 25.56
CA ASN A 105 0.03 4.14 24.68
C ASN A 105 -1.08 3.15 24.28
N ARG A 106 -2.04 2.89 25.16
CA ARG A 106 -3.19 2.02 24.88
C ARG A 106 -4.14 2.68 23.88
N ASP A 107 -4.44 3.96 24.06
CA ASP A 107 -5.33 4.73 23.18
C ASP A 107 -4.71 4.86 21.77
N GLN A 108 -3.40 5.11 21.69
CA GLN A 108 -2.65 5.11 20.44
C GLN A 108 -2.67 3.75 19.72
N THR A 109 -2.56 2.65 20.47
CA THR A 109 -2.61 1.28 19.93
C THR A 109 -3.99 0.95 19.40
N GLN A 110 -5.04 1.37 20.12
CA GLN A 110 -6.44 1.18 19.72
C GLN A 110 -6.76 1.98 18.46
N ALA A 111 -6.41 3.27 18.42
CA ALA A 111 -6.56 4.13 17.25
C ALA A 111 -5.80 3.57 16.03
N ALA A 112 -4.59 3.04 16.22
CA ALA A 112 -3.84 2.39 15.16
C ALA A 112 -4.58 1.16 14.60
N GLY A 113 -5.16 0.33 15.47
CA GLY A 113 -5.94 -0.83 15.07
C GLY A 113 -7.21 -0.50 14.29
N TRP A 114 -7.95 0.52 14.73
CA TRP A 114 -9.13 1.02 14.01
C TRP A 114 -8.76 1.67 12.67
N SER A 115 -7.68 2.44 12.65
CA SER A 115 -7.12 3.02 11.43
C SER A 115 -6.74 1.93 10.43
N ASP A 116 -6.14 0.83 10.88
CA ASP A 116 -5.76 -0.30 10.03
C ASP A 116 -6.97 -1.00 9.42
N ALA A 117 -8.07 -1.13 10.18
CA ALA A 117 -9.35 -1.60 9.65
C ALA A 117 -10.03 -0.60 8.70
N GLY A 118 -9.46 0.60 8.53
CA GLY A 118 -9.87 1.63 7.58
C GLY A 118 -10.77 2.73 8.17
N PHE A 119 -10.95 2.79 9.49
CA PHE A 119 -11.86 3.74 10.12
C PHE A 119 -11.19 5.06 10.47
N TYR A 120 -11.98 6.13 10.42
CA TYR A 120 -11.68 7.47 10.92
C TYR A 120 -12.97 8.08 11.50
N PHE A 121 -12.88 9.10 12.35
CA PHE A 121 -14.05 9.88 12.77
C PHE A 121 -14.24 11.07 11.83
N GLN A 122 -15.43 11.13 11.24
CA GLN A 122 -15.88 12.34 10.56
C GLN A 122 -16.49 13.26 11.62
N ALA A 123 -16.02 14.50 11.70
CA ALA A 123 -16.73 15.52 12.46
C ALA A 123 -18.17 15.57 11.92
N ALA A 124 -19.14 15.21 12.76
CA ALA A 124 -20.54 15.30 12.39
C ALA A 124 -20.82 16.76 12.00
N ASP A 125 -21.40 16.97 10.82
CA ASP A 125 -21.98 18.28 10.51
C ASP A 125 -22.97 18.63 11.64
N ASP A 126 -23.16 19.92 11.94
CA ASP A 126 -23.95 20.44 13.09
C ASP A 126 -25.38 19.87 13.23
N GLU A 127 -25.90 19.18 12.21
CA GLU A 127 -27.18 18.48 12.20
C GLU A 127 -27.13 17.09 12.89
N ASP A 128 -26.05 16.33 12.70
CA ASP A 128 -25.91 14.97 13.29
C ASP A 128 -25.52 15.04 14.78
N VAL A 129 -24.82 16.12 15.19
CA VAL A 129 -24.51 16.42 16.60
C VAL A 129 -25.80 16.72 17.37
N ARG A 130 -26.74 17.46 16.77
CA ARG A 130 -27.98 17.90 17.43
C ARG A 130 -28.93 16.76 17.79
N ASN A 131 -28.85 15.62 17.09
CA ASN A 131 -29.83 14.56 17.29
C ASN A 131 -29.37 13.40 18.16
N LYS A 132 -28.07 13.05 18.26
CA LYS A 132 -27.67 11.83 19.00
C LYS A 132 -26.30 11.82 19.71
N GLY A 133 -25.47 12.87 19.64
CA GLY A 133 -24.19 12.91 20.38
C GLY A 133 -23.26 11.70 20.17
N LYS A 134 -23.40 10.96 19.06
CA LYS A 134 -22.60 9.75 18.77
C LYS A 134 -21.70 10.01 17.57
N LEU A 135 -20.40 9.81 17.79
CA LEU A 135 -19.38 9.90 16.74
C LEU A 135 -19.58 8.78 15.73
N LEU A 136 -19.56 9.13 14.45
CA LEU A 136 -19.70 8.19 13.35
C LEU A 136 -18.30 7.86 12.81
N ALA A 137 -17.82 6.66 13.15
CA ALA A 137 -16.64 6.10 12.50
C ALA A 137 -16.99 5.72 11.06
N THR A 138 -16.21 6.20 10.10
CA THR A 138 -16.44 5.94 8.68
C THR A 138 -15.25 5.20 8.09
N CYS A 139 -15.49 4.18 7.26
CA CYS A 139 -14.44 3.54 6.50
C CYS A 139 -14.03 4.40 5.31
N PHE A 140 -12.75 4.76 5.18
CA PHE A 140 -12.29 5.62 4.09
C PHE A 140 -12.48 4.99 2.70
N HIS A 141 -12.38 3.66 2.62
CA HIS A 141 -12.44 2.95 1.35
C HIS A 141 -13.90 2.75 0.88
N CYS A 142 -14.73 2.08 1.69
CA CYS A 142 -16.09 1.71 1.29
C CYS A 142 -17.19 2.67 1.77
N GLY A 143 -16.88 3.58 2.69
CA GLY A 143 -17.85 4.52 3.28
C GLY A 143 -18.79 3.90 4.31
N LEU A 144 -18.52 2.68 4.80
CA LEU A 144 -19.27 2.08 5.91
C LEU A 144 -19.24 3.02 7.12
N ARG A 145 -20.42 3.36 7.66
CA ARG A 145 -20.56 4.19 8.85
C ARG A 145 -20.95 3.33 10.06
N CYS A 146 -20.21 3.46 11.15
CA CYS A 146 -20.42 2.76 12.41
C CYS A 146 -20.61 3.78 13.54
N GLN A 147 -21.68 3.64 14.33
CA GLN A 147 -21.95 4.56 15.45
C GLN A 147 -21.09 4.29 16.68
N GLN A 148 -20.54 3.08 16.79
CA GLN A 148 -19.67 2.68 17.89
C GLN A 148 -18.62 1.73 17.32
N LEU A 149 -17.36 2.01 17.62
CA LEU A 149 -16.26 1.09 17.36
C LEU A 149 -16.01 0.24 18.62
N PRO A 150 -15.69 -1.05 18.46
CA PRO A 150 -15.38 -1.92 19.58
C PRO A 150 -14.02 -1.57 20.18
N ASP A 151 -13.85 -1.81 21.49
CA ASP A 151 -12.61 -1.48 22.21
C ASP A 151 -11.36 -2.17 21.65
N ALA A 152 -11.52 -3.34 21.03
CA ALA A 152 -10.41 -4.10 20.44
C ALA A 152 -10.28 -3.90 18.92
N ALA A 153 -9.04 -3.73 18.45
CA ALA A 153 -8.71 -3.60 17.03
C ALA A 153 -9.17 -4.78 16.16
N ALA A 154 -8.95 -6.02 16.64
CA ALA A 154 -9.39 -7.23 15.95
C ALA A 154 -10.92 -7.25 15.74
N ASP A 155 -11.66 -6.60 16.63
CA ASP A 155 -13.11 -6.51 16.56
C ASP A 155 -13.55 -5.48 15.51
N ALA A 156 -12.71 -4.48 15.20
CA ALA A 156 -13.00 -3.51 14.15
C ALA A 156 -12.98 -4.15 12.75
N LEU A 157 -12.01 -5.03 12.46
CA LEU A 157 -12.01 -5.78 11.20
C LEU A 157 -13.20 -6.76 11.12
N ARG A 158 -13.53 -7.45 12.21
CA ARG A 158 -14.72 -8.33 12.27
C ARG A 158 -16.01 -7.55 12.05
N LEU A 159 -16.16 -6.39 12.68
CA LEU A 159 -17.29 -5.48 12.46
C LEU A 159 -17.36 -5.02 11.01
N HIS A 160 -16.22 -4.64 10.42
CA HIS A 160 -16.13 -4.22 9.03
C HIS A 160 -16.60 -5.34 8.07
N LEU A 161 -16.09 -6.55 8.23
CA LEU A 161 -16.45 -7.71 7.41
C LEU A 161 -17.94 -8.08 7.54
N SER A 162 -18.49 -8.04 8.76
CA SER A 162 -19.91 -8.36 8.99
C SER A 162 -20.86 -7.30 8.43
N SER A 163 -20.46 -6.03 8.46
CA SER A 163 -21.32 -4.91 8.04
C SER A 163 -21.16 -4.53 6.56
N SER A 164 -19.98 -4.77 5.99
CA SER A 164 -19.65 -4.48 4.59
C SER A 164 -18.77 -5.59 4.00
N PRO A 165 -19.32 -6.80 3.78
CA PRO A 165 -18.56 -7.96 3.31
C PRO A 165 -17.97 -7.76 1.91
N ALA A 166 -18.50 -6.83 1.12
CA ALA A 166 -18.01 -6.49 -0.21
C ALA A 166 -16.84 -5.48 -0.20
N CYS A 167 -16.43 -4.95 0.95
CA CYS A 167 -15.34 -3.99 1.03
C CYS A 167 -14.00 -4.65 0.68
N GLN A 168 -13.34 -4.16 -0.38
CA GLN A 168 -12.07 -4.74 -0.85
C GLN A 168 -10.95 -4.60 0.19
N LEU A 169 -10.92 -3.49 0.95
CA LEU A 169 -9.97 -3.32 2.06
C LEU A 169 -10.16 -4.42 3.12
N ALA A 170 -11.40 -4.66 3.57
CA ALA A 170 -11.67 -5.64 4.62
C ALA A 170 -11.32 -7.07 4.16
N ARG A 171 -11.68 -7.43 2.93
CA ARG A 171 -11.35 -8.74 2.33
C ARG A 171 -9.84 -8.93 2.14
N PHE A 172 -9.13 -7.87 1.75
CA PHE A 172 -7.68 -7.89 1.65
C PHE A 172 -7.00 -8.15 3.00
N LEU A 173 -7.44 -7.46 4.06
CA LEU A 173 -6.94 -7.68 5.42
C LEU A 173 -7.26 -9.10 5.92
N GLN A 174 -8.46 -9.61 5.65
CA GLN A 174 -8.83 -10.99 5.96
C GLN A 174 -7.94 -12.02 5.24
N ALA A 175 -7.65 -11.79 3.95
CA ALA A 175 -6.73 -12.63 3.18
C ALA A 175 -5.34 -12.66 3.81
N ALA A 176 -4.81 -11.49 4.20
CA ALA A 176 -3.53 -11.39 4.88
C ALA A 176 -3.52 -12.06 6.27
N ASP A 177 -4.61 -11.98 7.03
CA ASP A 177 -4.77 -12.66 8.32
C ASP A 177 -4.80 -14.20 8.17
N SER A 178 -5.46 -14.69 7.12
CA SER A 178 -5.54 -16.12 6.83
C SER A 178 -4.29 -16.69 6.15
N GLY A 179 -3.45 -15.83 5.54
CA GLY A 179 -2.34 -16.24 4.70
C GLY A 179 -2.77 -16.85 3.36
N ALA A 180 -4.02 -16.66 2.93
CA ALA A 180 -4.57 -17.26 1.72
C ALA A 180 -4.98 -16.19 0.69
N VAL A 181 -4.54 -16.38 -0.56
CA VAL A 181 -4.93 -15.52 -1.69
C VAL A 181 -6.31 -15.96 -2.23
N PRO A 182 -7.33 -15.09 -2.26
CA PRO A 182 -8.61 -15.41 -2.90
C PRO A 182 -8.46 -15.41 -4.43
N VAL A 183 -8.39 -16.60 -5.03
CA VAL A 183 -8.06 -16.81 -6.46
C VAL A 183 -8.95 -16.00 -7.41
N GLU A 184 -10.26 -15.96 -7.16
CA GLU A 184 -11.20 -15.23 -8.02
C GLU A 184 -10.97 -13.71 -7.98
N ASP A 185 -10.78 -13.14 -6.79
CA ASP A 185 -10.53 -11.71 -6.64
C ASP A 185 -9.15 -11.34 -7.19
N ALA A 186 -8.14 -12.16 -6.91
CA ALA A 186 -6.79 -11.98 -7.42
C ALA A 186 -6.77 -11.96 -8.94
N THR A 187 -7.50 -12.87 -9.58
CA THR A 187 -7.62 -12.92 -11.04
C THR A 187 -8.32 -11.67 -11.59
N LYS A 188 -9.42 -11.22 -10.98
CA LYS A 188 -10.16 -10.02 -11.41
C LYS A 188 -9.30 -8.76 -11.29
N LEU A 189 -8.67 -8.55 -10.13
CA LEU A 189 -7.83 -7.40 -9.86
C LEU A 189 -6.59 -7.38 -10.76
N ARG A 190 -5.93 -8.53 -10.93
CA ARG A 190 -4.77 -8.65 -11.83
C ARG A 190 -5.12 -8.28 -13.27
N ARG A 191 -6.28 -8.74 -13.78
CA ARG A 191 -6.75 -8.37 -15.13
C ARG A 191 -7.02 -6.87 -15.24
N ALA A 192 -7.64 -6.27 -14.22
CA ALA A 192 -7.91 -4.83 -14.19
C ALA A 192 -6.60 -4.01 -14.20
N CYS A 193 -5.65 -4.34 -13.32
CA CYS A 193 -4.33 -3.69 -13.27
C CYS A 193 -3.55 -3.89 -14.58
N ALA A 194 -3.52 -5.10 -15.14
CA ALA A 194 -2.83 -5.37 -16.40
C ALA A 194 -3.44 -4.60 -17.58
N LYS A 195 -4.78 -4.49 -17.62
CA LYS A 195 -5.49 -3.69 -18.63
C LYS A 195 -5.12 -2.21 -18.51
N LEU A 196 -5.18 -1.64 -17.30
CA LEU A 196 -4.82 -0.26 -17.04
C LEU A 196 -3.36 0.04 -17.40
N PHE A 197 -2.44 -0.82 -16.98
CA PHE A 197 -1.02 -0.71 -17.30
C PHE A 197 -0.78 -0.71 -18.81
N LYS A 198 -1.35 -1.69 -19.51
CA LYS A 198 -1.21 -1.81 -20.96
C LYS A 198 -1.85 -0.64 -21.71
N ASP A 199 -3.09 -0.28 -21.38
CA ASP A 199 -3.87 0.68 -22.16
C ASP A 199 -3.41 2.12 -21.89
N PHE A 200 -3.03 2.47 -20.66
CA PHE A 200 -2.59 3.84 -20.32
C PHE A 200 -1.08 4.04 -20.37
N PHE A 201 -0.32 3.22 -19.64
CA PHE A 201 1.10 3.48 -19.41
C PHE A 201 1.98 3.02 -20.58
N VAL A 202 1.54 2.00 -21.32
CA VAL A 202 2.31 1.43 -22.44
C VAL A 202 1.83 1.96 -23.79
N ARG A 203 0.51 1.95 -24.05
CA ARG A 203 -0.04 2.22 -25.39
C ARG A 203 -0.50 3.65 -25.61
N SER A 204 -0.79 4.40 -24.56
CA SER A 204 -1.37 5.73 -24.69
C SER A 204 -0.29 6.81 -24.63
N GLU A 205 -0.37 7.77 -25.54
CA GLU A 205 0.45 8.99 -25.52
C GLU A 205 -0.10 10.04 -24.54
N LEU A 206 -1.30 9.81 -23.97
CA LEU A 206 -1.98 10.77 -23.10
C LEU A 206 -1.15 11.15 -21.88
N LEU A 207 -0.44 10.19 -21.29
CA LEU A 207 0.43 10.47 -20.14
C LEU A 207 1.54 11.46 -20.52
N GLY A 208 2.21 11.24 -21.65
CA GLY A 208 3.23 12.15 -22.17
C GLY A 208 2.65 13.54 -22.48
N HIS A 209 1.52 13.60 -23.19
CA HIS A 209 0.86 14.86 -23.51
C HIS A 209 0.45 15.66 -22.27
N VAL A 210 -0.20 15.04 -21.29
CA VAL A 210 -0.62 15.73 -20.05
C VAL A 210 0.59 16.23 -19.26
N THR A 211 1.64 15.40 -19.14
CA THR A 211 2.88 15.84 -18.47
C THR A 211 3.60 16.98 -19.19
N SER A 212 3.46 17.09 -20.52
CA SER A 212 4.02 18.20 -21.29
C SER A 212 3.39 19.56 -20.99
N TYR A 213 2.17 19.58 -20.42
CA TYR A 213 1.52 20.80 -19.90
C TYR A 213 1.99 21.17 -18.48
N GLY A 214 2.94 20.44 -17.90
CA GLY A 214 3.53 20.72 -16.59
C GLY A 214 2.90 19.98 -15.41
N PHE A 215 1.93 19.08 -15.65
CA PHE A 215 1.35 18.25 -14.59
C PHE A 215 2.31 17.14 -14.15
N ASP A 216 2.35 16.88 -12.84
CA ASP A 216 3.20 15.83 -12.28
C ASP A 216 2.72 14.43 -12.70
N ARG A 217 3.66 13.60 -13.14
CA ARG A 217 3.37 12.25 -13.68
C ARG A 217 2.65 11.35 -12.66
N ARG A 218 2.97 11.46 -11.38
CA ARG A 218 2.37 10.63 -10.32
C ARG A 218 0.94 11.07 -10.03
N GLN A 219 0.67 12.37 -10.03
CA GLN A 219 -0.69 12.90 -9.93
C GLN A 219 -1.56 12.41 -11.09
N VAL A 220 -1.04 12.49 -12.32
CA VAL A 220 -1.73 11.98 -13.53
C VAL A 220 -2.03 10.49 -13.39
N ALA A 221 -1.03 9.70 -13.02
CA ALA A 221 -1.18 8.27 -12.78
C ALA A 221 -2.28 7.99 -11.74
N PHE A 222 -2.25 8.67 -10.60
CA PHE A 222 -3.25 8.49 -9.54
C PHE A 222 -4.68 8.82 -10.01
N ALA A 223 -4.88 9.98 -10.65
CA ALA A 223 -6.19 10.41 -11.12
C ALA A 223 -6.80 9.46 -12.16
N VAL A 224 -5.99 9.02 -13.13
CA VAL A 224 -6.43 8.05 -14.14
C VAL A 224 -6.73 6.69 -13.53
N CYS A 225 -5.88 6.21 -12.62
CA CYS A 225 -6.10 4.93 -11.94
C CYS A 225 -7.37 4.99 -11.08
N ARG A 226 -7.61 6.11 -10.39
CA ARG A 226 -8.82 6.36 -9.62
C ARG A 226 -10.07 6.28 -10.48
N GLU A 227 -10.09 6.99 -11.60
CA GLU A 227 -11.23 6.95 -12.52
C GLU A 227 -11.43 5.53 -13.05
N PHE A 228 -10.34 4.82 -13.39
CA PHE A 228 -10.40 3.45 -13.90
C PHE A 228 -11.00 2.47 -12.91
N MET A 229 -10.56 2.53 -11.64
CA MET A 229 -11.05 1.61 -10.61
C MET A 229 -12.47 1.94 -10.15
N ARG A 230 -12.96 3.17 -10.38
CA ARG A 230 -14.35 3.56 -10.07
C ARG A 230 -15.32 3.31 -11.21
N SER A 231 -14.85 3.37 -12.46
CA SER A 231 -15.67 3.13 -13.64
C SER A 231 -16.12 1.67 -13.72
N ARG A 232 -17.43 1.43 -13.73
CA ARG A 232 -18.03 0.09 -13.87
C ARG A 232 -17.68 -0.57 -15.20
N ASP A 233 -17.36 0.22 -16.22
CA ASP A 233 -17.12 -0.27 -17.58
C ASP A 233 -15.62 -0.38 -17.91
N GLY A 234 -14.72 0.02 -17.01
CA GLY A 234 -13.27 0.06 -17.25
C GLY A 234 -12.88 0.93 -18.46
N ARG A 235 -13.78 1.80 -18.91
CA ARG A 235 -13.61 2.71 -20.05
C ARG A 235 -13.18 4.07 -19.54
N VAL A 236 -11.88 4.23 -19.29
CA VAL A 236 -11.37 5.54 -18.85
C VAL A 236 -10.57 6.25 -19.93
N LEU A 237 -10.19 5.53 -20.99
CA LEU A 237 -9.15 6.01 -21.89
C LEU A 237 -9.40 5.75 -23.37
N SER A 238 -10.47 5.03 -23.73
CA SER A 238 -10.81 4.84 -25.15
C SER A 238 -11.48 6.10 -25.66
N GLY A 239 -10.71 6.95 -26.35
CA GLY A 239 -11.18 8.21 -26.93
C GLY A 239 -10.99 9.44 -26.03
N SER A 240 -10.43 9.29 -24.83
CA SER A 240 -10.12 10.42 -23.95
C SER A 240 -9.04 11.31 -24.57
N ARG A 241 -9.18 12.62 -24.37
CA ARG A 241 -8.24 13.66 -24.80
C ARG A 241 -7.41 14.14 -23.61
N PRO A 242 -6.25 14.80 -23.82
CA PRO A 242 -5.47 15.36 -22.72
C PRO A 242 -6.30 16.27 -21.80
N GLY A 243 -7.22 17.06 -22.36
CA GLY A 243 -8.13 17.93 -21.59
C GLY A 243 -9.04 17.18 -20.62
N ASP A 244 -9.48 15.97 -20.96
CA ASP A 244 -10.33 15.15 -20.07
C ASP A 244 -9.55 14.69 -18.84
N ILE A 245 -8.28 14.31 -19.03
CA ILE A 245 -7.38 13.92 -17.94
C ILE A 245 -7.06 15.12 -17.04
N ILE A 246 -6.85 16.30 -17.64
CA ILE A 246 -6.65 17.54 -16.88
C ILE A 246 -7.90 17.86 -16.04
N GLN A 247 -9.10 17.63 -16.57
CA GLN A 247 -10.33 17.80 -15.79
C GLN A 247 -10.41 16.82 -14.61
N LEU A 248 -10.00 15.56 -14.79
CA LEU A 248 -9.92 14.58 -13.68
C LEU A 248 -8.92 15.01 -12.60
N LEU A 249 -7.81 15.64 -12.99
CA LEU A 249 -6.83 16.18 -12.04
C LEU A 249 -7.45 17.28 -11.18
N HIS A 250 -8.14 18.25 -11.79
CA HIS A 250 -8.84 19.30 -11.03
C HIS A 250 -9.93 18.73 -10.12
N GLN A 251 -10.68 17.72 -10.55
CA GLN A 251 -11.66 17.04 -9.70
C GLN A 251 -11.04 16.30 -8.52
N SER A 252 -9.77 15.91 -8.64
CA SER A 252 -9.02 15.18 -7.62
C SER A 252 -8.05 16.08 -6.84
N GLU A 253 -8.04 17.39 -7.08
CA GLU A 253 -7.01 18.31 -6.58
C GLU A 253 -6.88 18.26 -5.05
N ALA A 254 -7.99 18.42 -4.32
CA ALA A 254 -7.99 18.33 -2.86
C ALA A 254 -7.46 16.99 -2.31
N THR A 255 -7.72 15.89 -3.04
CA THR A 255 -7.19 14.56 -2.70
C THR A 255 -5.70 14.46 -2.97
N LEU A 256 -5.27 14.91 -4.15
CA LEU A 256 -3.87 14.89 -4.58
C LEU A 256 -3.03 15.76 -3.67
N ASP A 257 -3.52 16.94 -3.30
CA ASP A 257 -2.89 17.83 -2.32
C ASP A 257 -2.74 17.15 -0.97
N ALA A 258 -3.79 16.52 -0.44
CA ALA A 258 -3.70 15.79 0.83
C ALA A 258 -2.64 14.68 0.78
N LEU A 259 -2.53 13.96 -0.33
CA LEU A 259 -1.52 12.90 -0.52
C LEU A 259 -0.10 13.48 -0.61
N LEU A 260 0.10 14.58 -1.34
CA LEU A 260 1.41 15.23 -1.50
C LEU A 260 1.92 15.87 -0.21
N HIS A 261 1.04 16.55 0.54
CA HIS A 261 1.40 17.21 1.79
C HIS A 261 1.64 16.22 2.94
N SER A 262 1.10 15.00 2.84
CA SER A 262 1.34 13.96 3.84
C SER A 262 2.72 13.30 3.73
N GLY A 263 3.54 13.66 2.73
CA GLY A 263 4.79 12.97 2.41
C GLY A 263 4.58 11.55 1.86
N ALA A 264 3.33 11.11 1.72
CA ALA A 264 2.93 9.84 1.17
C ALA A 264 2.91 9.90 -0.36
N VAL A 265 4.09 9.94 -0.96
CA VAL A 265 4.17 9.86 -2.42
C VAL A 265 3.91 8.41 -2.84
N ILE A 266 2.66 8.11 -3.16
CA ILE A 266 2.29 6.81 -3.71
C ILE A 266 2.62 6.79 -5.20
N ASP A 267 3.63 6.01 -5.57
CA ASP A 267 3.98 5.80 -6.97
C ASP A 267 3.16 4.63 -7.55
N ILE A 268 1.92 4.93 -7.98
CA ILE A 268 1.00 3.93 -8.54
C ILE A 268 1.56 3.32 -9.83
N GLU A 269 2.32 4.08 -10.62
CA GLU A 269 2.94 3.57 -11.84
C GLU A 269 4.01 2.53 -11.52
N LEU A 270 4.87 2.79 -10.54
CA LEU A 270 5.84 1.81 -10.06
C LEU A 270 5.14 0.55 -9.54
N ALA A 271 4.08 0.71 -8.75
CA ALA A 271 3.30 -0.41 -8.21
C ALA A 271 2.64 -1.26 -9.32
N LEU A 272 2.06 -0.62 -10.34
CA LEU A 272 1.49 -1.31 -11.50
C LEU A 272 2.57 -2.03 -12.31
N THR A 273 3.74 -1.42 -12.45
CA THR A 273 4.90 -2.03 -13.13
C THR A 273 5.34 -3.28 -12.39
N GLU A 274 5.55 -3.22 -11.06
CA GLU A 274 5.91 -4.37 -10.24
C GLU A 274 4.84 -5.48 -10.27
N ALA A 275 3.55 -5.12 -10.31
CA ALA A 275 2.45 -6.09 -10.35
C ALA A 275 2.28 -6.76 -11.73
N CYS A 276 2.66 -6.08 -12.82
CA CYS A 276 2.43 -6.54 -14.18
C CYS A 276 3.67 -7.14 -14.85
N GLN A 277 4.88 -6.89 -14.33
CA GLN A 277 6.10 -7.50 -14.84
C GLN A 277 6.15 -8.99 -14.52
N PRO A 278 6.51 -9.86 -15.49
CA PRO A 278 6.81 -11.25 -15.21
C PRO A 278 8.05 -11.29 -14.31
N ARG A 279 7.93 -11.95 -13.14
CA ARG A 279 9.10 -12.30 -12.33
C ARG A 279 9.52 -13.71 -12.69
N ASP A 280 10.80 -13.88 -13.01
CA ASP A 280 11.42 -15.19 -13.03
C ASP A 280 11.33 -15.78 -11.61
N GLU A 281 10.67 -16.93 -11.47
CA GLU A 281 10.41 -17.60 -10.19
C GLU A 281 11.69 -17.97 -9.42
N GLN A 282 12.87 -17.82 -10.03
CA GLN A 282 14.17 -18.16 -9.44
C GLN A 282 14.67 -17.17 -8.37
N GLN A 283 14.03 -16.02 -8.16
CA GLN A 283 14.48 -15.04 -7.15
C GLN A 283 13.86 -15.22 -5.76
N LEU A 284 12.90 -16.15 -5.56
CA LEU A 284 12.30 -16.39 -4.24
C LEU A 284 12.97 -17.51 -3.43
N GLU A 285 13.91 -18.26 -4.02
CA GLU A 285 14.59 -19.41 -3.37
C GLU A 285 16.00 -19.11 -2.84
N THR A 286 16.24 -17.92 -2.28
CA THR A 286 17.46 -17.71 -1.47
C THR A 286 17.10 -17.71 0.02
N PRO A 287 17.19 -18.86 0.71
CA PRO A 287 17.31 -18.82 2.16
C PRO A 287 18.63 -18.11 2.50
N MET A 288 18.55 -17.05 3.29
CA MET A 288 19.72 -16.43 3.94
C MET A 288 20.36 -17.44 4.91
N CYS A 289 21.26 -18.27 4.41
CA CYS A 289 22.27 -18.95 5.20
C CYS A 289 23.65 -18.55 4.68
N SER A 290 24.08 -17.34 5.03
CA SER A 290 25.48 -16.92 4.93
C SER A 290 26.05 -16.78 6.33
N ALA A 291 26.41 -17.91 6.94
CA ALA A 291 27.36 -17.99 8.03
C ALA A 291 28.40 -19.07 7.70
N ALA A 292 29.13 -18.87 6.60
CA ALA A 292 30.39 -19.56 6.36
C ALA A 292 31.51 -18.74 7.01
N ALA A 293 31.71 -18.93 8.32
CA ALA A 293 32.98 -18.60 8.94
C ALA A 293 34.00 -19.62 8.45
N ALA A 294 35.00 -19.12 7.71
CA ALA A 294 36.09 -19.87 7.14
C ALA A 294 36.87 -20.63 8.24
N LEU A 295 37.00 -21.94 8.09
CA LEU A 295 38.07 -22.73 8.71
C LEU A 295 39.13 -23.00 7.63
N PRO A 296 40.42 -22.70 7.89
CA PRO A 296 41.48 -23.02 6.94
C PRO A 296 41.77 -24.52 6.93
N ALA A 297 42.11 -25.00 5.74
CA ALA A 297 42.26 -26.39 5.39
C ALA A 297 43.55 -27.04 5.94
N ARG A 298 43.41 -28.34 6.24
CA ARG A 298 44.37 -29.45 6.09
C ARG A 298 45.70 -29.38 6.86
N SER A 299 45.85 -30.36 7.76
CA SER A 299 47.09 -31.14 7.89
C SER A 299 46.74 -32.63 7.84
N GLN A 300 47.49 -33.35 7.02
CA GLN A 300 47.29 -34.76 6.68
C GLN A 300 47.95 -35.71 7.69
N ALA A 301 47.50 -36.98 7.58
CA ALA A 301 48.17 -38.25 7.92
C ALA A 301 47.86 -38.88 9.30
N PRO A 302 48.04 -40.20 9.46
CA PRO A 302 47.46 -41.29 8.68
C PRO A 302 46.75 -42.33 9.59
N SER A 303 45.94 -43.21 9.01
CA SER A 303 45.35 -44.36 9.72
C SER A 303 46.41 -45.39 10.12
N PRO A 304 46.27 -46.01 11.29
CA PRO A 304 46.65 -47.41 11.44
C PRO A 304 45.59 -48.26 12.16
N LEU A 305 45.32 -49.43 11.55
CA LEU A 305 45.25 -50.78 12.14
C LEU A 305 44.43 -50.96 13.43
N GLN A 306 43.31 -51.69 13.36
CA GLN A 306 43.28 -53.14 13.66
C GLN A 306 44.01 -53.50 14.97
N GLN A 307 43.26 -53.73 16.05
CA GLN A 307 43.09 -55.04 16.67
C GLN A 307 42.48 -54.89 18.06
N GLN A 308 41.21 -55.27 18.14
CA GLN A 308 40.66 -55.90 19.34
C GLN A 308 41.14 -57.36 19.30
N GLN A 309 42.10 -57.72 20.15
CA GLN A 309 42.30 -59.09 20.62
C GLN A 309 43.22 -59.10 21.86
N GLN A 310 42.70 -59.72 22.94
CA GLN A 310 43.43 -60.35 24.04
C GLN A 310 44.15 -59.44 25.06
N GLN A 311 43.45 -59.01 26.10
CA GLN A 311 43.42 -59.60 27.46
C GLN A 311 42.89 -58.59 28.48
#